data_AF-A0A661JSC9-F1
#
_entry.id   AF-A0A661JSC9-F1
#
_cell.length_a   1.000
_cell.length_b   1.000
_cell.length_c   1.000
_cell.angle_alpha   90.00
_cell.angle_beta   90.00
_cell.angle_gamma   90.00
#
_symmetry.space_group_name_H-M   'P 1'
#
loop_
_entity.id
_entity.type
_entity.pdbx_description
1 polymer ?
#
loop_
_entity_poly.entity_id
_entity_poly.type
_entity_poly.pdbx_seq_one_letter_code
_entity_poly.pdbx_strand_id
1 'polypeptide(L)'
;LFFSQGTVFRRGTAGLWFLVRTEDLDLIRAALRYLGDTGIGGDRTVGKGHFEIEVEGEELKVPEAGHGNASVVLSRYIPSEEECDFTKGTFCSYTLTALCPKHEARLPGIGHHTYKTLLRMFEPGSILPITGKKEVYGQIVPVGTSAEAGGWQVWHSGMAVLALMKIGGRE
;
A
#
# COMPACT_ATOMS: atom_id res chain seq x y z
N LEU A 1 4.98 -16.40 25.46
CA LEU A 1 5.60 -17.20 24.39
C LEU A 1 5.31 -16.47 23.07
N PHE A 2 6.32 -16.15 22.26
CA PHE A 2 6.11 -15.61 20.91
C PHE A 2 6.57 -16.64 19.88
N PHE A 3 5.96 -16.63 18.71
CA PHE A 3 6.33 -17.48 17.57
C PHE A 3 6.63 -16.56 16.38
N SER A 4 7.70 -16.86 15.64
CA SER A 4 8.07 -16.12 14.43
C SER A 4 8.15 -17.08 13.24
N GLN A 5 7.52 -16.72 12.14
CA GLN A 5 7.63 -17.40 10.86
C GLN A 5 8.40 -16.50 9.88
N GLY A 6 9.18 -17.12 9.00
CA GLY A 6 9.88 -16.44 7.92
C GLY A 6 9.62 -17.13 6.59
N THR A 7 9.58 -16.35 5.53
CA THR A 7 9.50 -16.83 4.15
C THR A 7 10.71 -16.28 3.39
N VAL A 8 11.34 -17.12 2.59
CA VAL A 8 12.49 -16.73 1.74
C VAL A 8 12.15 -17.10 0.30
N PHE A 9 12.39 -16.15 -0.61
CA PHE A 9 12.22 -16.36 -2.04
C PHE A 9 13.58 -16.67 -2.67
N ARG A 10 13.65 -17.74 -3.46
CA ARG A 10 14.87 -18.08 -4.20
C ARG A 10 14.93 -17.25 -5.47
N ARG A 11 16.02 -16.49 -5.63
CA ARG A 11 16.31 -15.73 -6.86
C ARG A 11 16.18 -16.62 -8.10
N GLY A 12 15.57 -16.08 -9.15
CA GLY A 12 15.33 -16.80 -10.41
C GLY A 12 14.24 -17.87 -10.36
N THR A 13 13.57 -18.05 -9.22
CA THR A 13 12.42 -18.97 -9.08
C THR A 13 11.15 -18.21 -8.70
N ALA A 14 11.23 -17.34 -7.70
CA ALA A 14 10.10 -16.53 -7.25
C ALA A 14 10.61 -15.24 -6.62
N GLY A 15 9.74 -14.24 -6.56
CA GLY A 15 10.01 -12.94 -5.96
C GLY A 15 8.73 -12.21 -5.64
N LEU A 16 8.88 -11.01 -5.08
CA LEU A 16 7.78 -10.07 -4.88
C LEU A 16 7.87 -8.99 -5.94
N TRP A 17 6.72 -8.50 -6.36
CA TRP A 17 6.60 -7.37 -7.28
C TRP A 17 5.48 -6.46 -6.79
N PHE A 18 5.51 -5.20 -7.22
CA PHE A 18 4.43 -4.25 -6.97
C PHE A 18 4.32 -3.29 -8.13
N LEU A 19 3.14 -2.66 -8.23
CA LEU A 19 2.88 -1.61 -9.22
C LEU A 19 3.18 -0.24 -8.64
N VAL A 20 3.72 0.63 -9.48
CA VAL A 20 3.92 2.03 -9.15
C VAL A 20 3.43 2.90 -10.29
N ARG A 21 2.66 3.92 -9.93
CA ARG A 21 2.28 5.03 -10.82
C ARG A 21 3.03 6.26 -10.31
N THR A 22 3.94 6.78 -11.10
CA THR A 22 4.81 7.89 -10.71
C THR A 22 5.21 8.70 -11.94
N GLU A 23 5.47 9.99 -11.75
CA GLU A 23 6.12 10.85 -12.73
C GLU A 23 7.65 10.84 -12.58
N ASP A 24 8.15 10.41 -11.41
CA ASP A 24 9.57 10.36 -11.06
C ASP A 24 9.96 8.92 -10.67
N LEU A 25 10.33 8.13 -11.67
CA LEU A 25 10.77 6.75 -11.46
C LEU A 25 12.17 6.66 -10.84
N ASP A 26 13.03 7.65 -11.10
CA ASP A 26 14.41 7.66 -10.63
C ASP A 26 14.48 7.87 -9.11
N LEU A 27 13.66 8.75 -8.55
CA LEU A 27 13.54 8.92 -7.10
C LEU A 27 13.11 7.62 -6.42
N ILE A 28 12.10 6.95 -6.97
CA ILE A 28 11.60 5.68 -6.44
C ILE A 28 12.68 4.60 -6.54
N ARG A 29 13.37 4.51 -7.67
CA ARG A 29 14.47 3.57 -7.89
C ARG A 29 15.62 3.80 -6.91
N ALA A 30 16.00 5.04 -6.66
CA ALA A 30 17.04 5.40 -5.70
C ALA A 30 16.63 4.98 -4.28
N ALA A 31 15.39 5.29 -3.87
CA ALA A 31 14.86 4.89 -2.57
C ALA A 31 14.82 3.36 -2.40
N LEU A 32 14.38 2.62 -3.41
CA LEU A 32 14.32 1.15 -3.38
C LEU A 32 15.70 0.50 -3.34
N ARG A 33 16.70 1.04 -4.03
CA ARG A 33 18.09 0.57 -3.94
C ARG A 33 18.63 0.70 -2.52
N TYR A 34 18.43 1.86 -1.89
CA TYR A 34 18.79 2.07 -0.50
C TYR A 34 18.07 1.08 0.44
N LEU A 35 16.78 0.81 0.19
CA LEU A 35 16.03 -0.18 0.96
C LEU A 35 16.46 -1.63 0.68
N GLY A 36 16.97 -1.94 -0.51
CA GLY A 36 17.54 -3.26 -0.83
C GLY A 36 18.78 -3.56 0.01
N ASP A 37 19.68 -2.59 0.13
CA ASP A 37 20.90 -2.69 0.93
C ASP A 37 20.59 -2.70 2.43
N THR A 38 19.60 -1.92 2.86
CA THR A 38 19.33 -1.74 4.29
C THR A 38 18.24 -2.67 4.84
N GLY A 39 17.45 -3.32 3.98
CA GLY A 39 16.38 -4.24 4.31
C GLY A 39 15.06 -3.58 4.71
N ILE A 40 13.93 -4.21 4.34
CA ILE A 40 12.56 -3.82 4.72
C ILE A 40 12.01 -4.76 5.80
N GLY A 41 11.28 -4.20 6.77
CA GLY A 41 10.64 -4.96 7.85
C GLY A 41 11.54 -5.15 9.08
N GLY A 42 11.14 -6.08 9.95
CA GLY A 42 11.87 -6.45 11.17
C GLY A 42 13.04 -7.38 10.90
N ASP A 43 13.91 -7.58 11.90
CA ASP A 43 15.04 -8.52 11.86
C ASP A 43 16.04 -8.31 10.69
N ARG A 44 16.10 -7.10 10.14
CA ARG A 44 17.05 -6.76 9.06
C ARG A 44 18.52 -6.91 9.47
N THR A 45 18.83 -6.69 10.74
CA THR A 45 20.19 -6.82 11.29
C THR A 45 20.72 -8.26 11.27
N VAL A 46 19.83 -9.26 11.17
CA VAL A 46 20.19 -10.67 11.01
C VAL A 46 20.04 -11.14 9.54
N GLY A 47 19.98 -10.19 8.60
CA GLY A 47 19.97 -10.46 7.16
C GLY A 47 18.59 -10.68 6.53
N LYS A 48 17.47 -10.44 7.25
CA LYS A 48 16.12 -10.56 6.67
C LYS A 48 15.72 -9.30 5.90
N GLY A 49 14.83 -9.46 4.91
CA GLY A 49 14.20 -8.33 4.22
C GLY A 49 15.09 -7.56 3.25
N HIS A 50 16.32 -8.04 2.99
CA HIS A 50 17.17 -7.56 1.91
C HIS A 50 16.71 -8.12 0.57
N PHE A 51 16.88 -7.33 -0.50
CA PHE A 51 16.46 -7.69 -1.84
C PHE A 51 17.27 -6.95 -2.90
N GLU A 52 17.23 -7.45 -4.13
CA GLU A 52 17.66 -6.72 -5.31
C GLU A 52 16.41 -6.23 -6.06
N ILE A 53 16.45 -5.00 -6.55
CA ILE A 53 15.33 -4.41 -7.31
C ILE A 53 15.63 -4.47 -8.80
N GLU A 54 14.71 -5.08 -9.53
CA GLU A 54 14.67 -5.06 -10.98
C GLU A 54 13.45 -4.23 -11.39
N VAL A 55 13.63 -3.34 -12.37
CA VAL A 55 12.54 -2.55 -12.94
C VAL A 55 12.29 -3.13 -14.32
N GLU A 56 11.24 -3.93 -14.44
CA GLU A 56 10.75 -4.40 -15.73
C GLU A 56 9.96 -3.27 -16.42
N GLY A 57 10.08 -3.18 -17.74
CA GLY A 57 9.80 -2.00 -18.58
C GLY A 57 8.40 -1.37 -18.48
N GLU A 58 8.26 -0.24 -19.18
CA GLU A 58 7.13 0.69 -19.09
C GLU A 58 5.76 0.06 -19.41
N GLU A 59 4.78 0.41 -18.56
CA GLU A 59 3.33 0.14 -18.65
C GLU A 59 2.88 -1.33 -18.52
N LEU A 60 2.96 -1.92 -17.31
CA LEU A 60 1.94 -2.91 -16.95
C LEU A 60 0.57 -2.19 -16.92
N LYS A 61 -0.23 -2.41 -17.98
CA LYS A 61 -1.59 -1.87 -18.05
C LYS A 61 -2.51 -2.71 -17.18
N VAL A 62 -2.94 -2.11 -16.07
CA VAL A 62 -4.03 -2.68 -15.28
C VAL A 62 -5.26 -2.76 -16.18
N PRO A 63 -5.90 -3.94 -16.32
CA PRO A 63 -7.11 -4.06 -17.12
C PRO A 63 -8.21 -3.20 -16.51
N GLU A 64 -8.76 -2.27 -17.29
CA GLU A 64 -9.79 -1.34 -16.83
C GLU A 64 -10.97 -1.31 -17.81
N ALA A 65 -12.18 -1.38 -17.29
CA ALA A 65 -13.40 -1.13 -18.06
C ALA A 65 -13.54 0.38 -18.35
N GLY A 66 -13.83 0.75 -19.60
CA GLY A 66 -14.02 2.16 -19.99
C GLY A 66 -15.22 2.84 -19.30
N HIS A 67 -16.25 2.06 -18.94
CA HIS A 67 -17.41 2.52 -18.17
C HIS A 67 -17.66 1.59 -16.96
N GLY A 68 -16.69 1.57 -16.04
CA GLY A 68 -16.80 0.80 -14.80
C GLY A 68 -17.79 1.42 -13.82
N ASN A 69 -18.58 0.57 -13.15
CA ASN A 69 -19.45 0.95 -12.02
C ASN A 69 -18.92 0.43 -10.67
N ALA A 70 -17.81 -0.32 -10.69
CA ALA A 70 -17.12 -0.81 -9.50
C ALA A 70 -15.61 -0.83 -9.75
N SER A 71 -14.83 -1.09 -8.70
CA SER A 71 -13.37 -1.23 -8.80
C SER A 71 -12.83 -2.30 -7.88
N VAL A 72 -11.73 -2.94 -8.29
CA VAL A 72 -10.93 -3.82 -7.43
C VAL A 72 -9.76 -3.02 -6.88
N VAL A 73 -9.59 -3.06 -5.56
CA VAL A 73 -8.49 -2.43 -4.86
C VAL A 73 -7.22 -3.30 -4.97
N LEU A 74 -6.09 -2.73 -5.42
CA LEU A 74 -4.82 -3.47 -5.56
C LEU A 74 -3.81 -3.22 -4.42
N SER A 75 -4.06 -2.25 -3.55
CA SER A 75 -3.26 -1.95 -2.36
C SER A 75 -4.14 -1.81 -1.12
N ARG A 76 -3.58 -1.46 0.03
CA ARG A 76 -4.42 -1.03 1.16
C ARG A 76 -4.93 0.38 0.90
N TYR A 77 -6.23 0.56 1.06
CA TYR A 77 -6.91 1.75 0.57
C TYR A 77 -7.70 2.45 1.67
N ILE A 78 -7.56 3.77 1.72
CA ILE A 78 -8.40 4.67 2.52
C ILE A 78 -9.03 5.65 1.51
N PRO A 79 -10.32 5.52 1.18
CA PRO A 79 -10.99 6.46 0.29
C PRO A 79 -11.11 7.84 0.95
N SER A 80 -11.08 8.88 0.14
CA SER A 80 -11.65 10.18 0.48
C SER A 80 -13.19 10.12 0.40
N GLU A 81 -13.86 11.09 1.03
CA GLU A 81 -15.33 11.08 1.19
C GLU A 81 -16.10 10.96 -0.14
N GLU A 82 -15.56 11.52 -1.21
CA GLU A 82 -16.23 11.59 -2.52
C GLU A 82 -15.93 10.38 -3.42
N GLU A 83 -14.96 9.53 -3.06
CA GLU A 83 -14.48 8.47 -3.95
C GLU A 83 -15.39 7.25 -4.01
N CYS A 84 -16.12 6.98 -2.94
CA CYS A 84 -16.98 5.79 -2.86
C CYS A 84 -18.41 6.16 -2.49
N ASP A 85 -19.36 5.66 -3.28
CA ASP A 85 -20.79 5.83 -3.03
C ASP A 85 -21.44 4.49 -2.67
N PHE A 86 -21.45 4.20 -1.38
CA PHE A 86 -22.04 2.98 -0.83
C PHE A 86 -23.59 2.97 -0.87
N THR A 87 -24.23 4.09 -1.22
CA THR A 87 -25.71 4.19 -1.23
C THR A 87 -26.33 3.65 -2.51
N LYS A 88 -25.56 3.59 -3.61
CA LYS A 88 -26.05 3.26 -4.96
C LYS A 88 -26.43 1.79 -5.22
N GLY A 89 -26.63 0.98 -4.20
CA GLY A 89 -27.04 -0.44 -4.36
C GLY A 89 -26.10 -1.26 -5.25
N THR A 90 -24.88 -0.78 -5.48
CA THR A 90 -23.89 -1.41 -6.33
C THR A 90 -23.22 -2.55 -5.58
N PHE A 91 -22.83 -3.60 -6.29
CA PHE A 91 -22.15 -4.75 -5.69
C PHE A 91 -20.89 -4.30 -4.94
N CYS A 92 -20.78 -4.70 -3.67
CA CYS A 92 -19.70 -4.34 -2.78
C CYS A 92 -19.29 -5.58 -1.99
N SER A 93 -18.01 -5.93 -2.02
CA SER A 93 -17.46 -7.09 -1.31
C SER A 93 -16.06 -6.75 -0.86
N TYR A 94 -15.83 -6.64 0.45
CA TYR A 94 -14.57 -6.10 0.95
C TYR A 94 -14.15 -6.75 2.27
N THR A 95 -12.86 -6.64 2.54
CA THR A 95 -12.30 -6.91 3.87
C THR A 95 -11.77 -5.60 4.44
N LEU A 96 -12.22 -5.26 5.65
CA LEU A 96 -11.75 -4.09 6.38
C LEU A 96 -10.80 -4.52 7.49
N THR A 97 -9.57 -4.01 7.47
CA THR A 97 -8.55 -4.31 8.47
C THR A 97 -8.27 -3.10 9.35
N ALA A 98 -8.18 -3.33 10.66
CA ALA A 98 -7.63 -2.37 11.61
C ALA A 98 -6.10 -2.53 11.68
N LEU A 99 -5.36 -1.52 11.26
CA LEU A 99 -3.90 -1.50 11.27
C LEU A 99 -3.41 -0.54 12.36
N CYS A 100 -2.55 -1.03 13.25
CA CYS A 100 -1.78 -0.20 14.18
C CYS A 100 -0.30 -0.29 13.80
N PRO A 101 0.19 0.54 12.86
CA PRO A 101 1.59 0.48 12.44
C PRO A 101 2.49 0.87 13.61
N LYS A 102 3.71 0.32 13.65
CA LYS A 102 4.73 0.74 14.61
C LYS A 102 5.57 1.86 14.01
N HIS A 103 6.12 2.72 14.85
CA HIS A 103 7.19 3.63 14.42
C HIS A 103 8.43 2.85 13.97
N GLU A 104 9.18 3.42 13.01
CA GLU A 104 10.40 2.82 12.51
C GLU A 104 11.50 2.91 13.57
N ALA A 105 12.09 1.77 13.93
CA ALA A 105 13.08 1.67 15.01
C ALA A 105 14.42 2.34 14.68
N ARG A 106 14.69 2.66 13.40
CA ARG A 106 15.86 3.46 13.00
C ARG A 106 15.77 4.93 13.37
N LEU A 107 14.59 5.44 13.68
CA LEU A 107 14.45 6.85 14.04
C LEU A 107 15.13 7.08 15.40
N PRO A 108 16.14 7.97 15.47
CA PRO A 108 16.82 8.28 16.71
C PRO A 108 15.82 8.75 17.77
N GLY A 109 16.05 8.38 19.03
CA GLY A 109 15.21 8.81 20.15
C GLY A 109 13.93 8.00 20.36
N ILE A 110 13.54 7.12 19.43
CA ILE A 110 12.39 6.22 19.62
C ILE A 110 12.78 5.03 20.50
N GLY A 111 12.88 5.29 21.80
CA GLY A 111 13.31 4.31 22.81
C GLY A 111 12.28 3.20 23.09
N HIS A 112 11.04 3.35 22.61
CA HIS A 112 9.97 2.38 22.81
C HIS A 112 9.22 2.12 21.51
N HIS A 113 8.73 0.88 21.33
CA HIS A 113 7.82 0.51 20.25
C HIS A 113 6.47 1.24 20.38
N THR A 114 6.45 2.53 20.06
CA THR A 114 5.24 3.32 19.99
C THR A 114 4.45 2.89 18.76
N TYR A 115 3.15 2.70 18.97
CA TYR A 115 2.22 2.47 17.88
C TYR A 115 1.74 3.82 17.36
N LYS A 116 1.63 3.91 16.03
CA LYS A 116 0.96 5.01 15.35
C LYS A 116 -0.55 4.90 15.59
N THR A 117 -1.29 5.97 15.25
CA THR A 117 -2.75 5.97 15.29
C THR A 117 -3.33 4.77 14.52
N LEU A 118 -4.35 4.12 15.10
CA LEU A 118 -5.09 3.04 14.46
C LEU A 118 -5.78 3.53 13.19
N LEU A 119 -5.60 2.79 12.09
CA LEU A 119 -6.23 3.04 10.81
C LEU A 119 -7.20 1.91 10.48
N ARG A 120 -8.29 2.23 9.78
CA ARG A 120 -9.16 1.24 9.13
C ARG A 120 -8.98 1.38 7.62
N MET A 121 -8.61 0.29 6.97
CA MET A 121 -8.27 0.27 5.54
C MET A 121 -8.94 -0.91 4.86
N PHE A 122 -9.32 -0.72 3.60
CA PHE A 122 -9.74 -1.83 2.73
C PHE A 122 -8.52 -2.62 2.30
N GLU A 123 -8.59 -3.95 2.36
CA GLU A 123 -7.51 -4.83 1.90
C GLU A 123 -7.53 -5.00 0.36
N PRO A 124 -6.37 -5.31 -0.25
CA PRO A 124 -6.31 -5.71 -1.66
C PRO A 124 -7.31 -6.82 -1.98
N GLY A 125 -7.92 -6.75 -3.15
CA GLY A 125 -8.99 -7.65 -3.60
C GLY A 125 -10.40 -7.18 -3.20
N SER A 126 -10.53 -6.14 -2.37
CA SER A 126 -11.84 -5.54 -2.08
C SER A 126 -12.45 -4.93 -3.35
N ILE A 127 -13.76 -5.09 -3.51
CA ILE A 127 -14.58 -4.53 -4.58
C ILE A 127 -15.42 -3.39 -4.01
N LEU A 128 -15.18 -2.18 -4.50
CA LEU A 128 -15.81 -0.96 -4.00
C LEU A 128 -16.58 -0.21 -5.08
N PRO A 129 -17.74 0.39 -4.74
CA PRO A 129 -18.50 1.24 -5.64
C PRO A 129 -17.84 2.62 -5.72
N ILE A 130 -17.15 2.91 -6.81
CA ILE A 130 -16.44 4.19 -6.97
C ILE A 130 -17.25 5.23 -7.74
N THR A 131 -17.06 6.49 -7.36
CA THR A 131 -17.70 7.63 -8.00
C THR A 131 -16.80 8.17 -9.12
N GLY A 132 -16.77 7.46 -10.25
CA GLY A 132 -16.08 7.89 -11.46
C GLY A 132 -14.57 7.59 -11.50
N LYS A 133 -13.96 7.89 -12.66
CA LYS A 133 -12.53 7.66 -12.91
C LYS A 133 -11.69 8.83 -12.39
N LYS A 134 -10.72 8.52 -11.53
CA LYS A 134 -9.65 9.43 -11.09
C LYS A 134 -8.31 8.85 -11.51
N GLU A 135 -7.31 9.71 -11.63
CA GLU A 135 -5.93 9.28 -11.92
C GLU A 135 -5.26 8.64 -10.70
N VAL A 136 -5.58 9.17 -9.52
CA VAL A 136 -5.05 8.73 -8.24
C VAL A 136 -6.22 8.61 -7.27
N TYR A 137 -6.26 7.49 -6.53
CA TYR A 137 -7.28 7.23 -5.52
C TYR A 137 -6.70 7.20 -4.12
N GLY A 138 -7.51 7.65 -3.17
CA GLY A 138 -7.27 7.52 -1.74
C GLY A 138 -6.58 8.74 -1.15
N GLN A 139 -6.08 8.56 0.06
CA GLN A 139 -5.47 9.66 0.81
C GLN A 139 -4.25 9.21 1.62
N ILE A 140 -3.33 10.15 1.80
CA ILE A 140 -2.26 10.05 2.77
C ILE A 140 -2.79 10.62 4.09
N VAL A 141 -2.81 9.80 5.13
CA VAL A 141 -3.40 10.19 6.41
C VAL A 141 -2.32 10.47 7.47
N PRO A 142 -2.48 11.52 8.28
CA PRO A 142 -1.58 11.76 9.41
C PRO A 142 -1.84 10.71 10.49
N VAL A 143 -0.76 10.11 11.01
CA VAL A 143 -0.84 9.01 12.00
C VAL A 143 -0.07 9.30 13.28
N GLY A 144 0.10 10.59 13.56
CA GLY A 144 0.80 11.11 14.74
C GLY A 144 2.06 11.88 14.40
N THR A 145 2.70 12.40 15.43
CA THR A 145 3.90 13.22 15.32
C THR A 145 5.06 12.49 15.97
N SER A 146 6.22 12.43 15.32
CA SER A 146 7.42 11.88 15.93
C SER A 146 8.07 12.96 16.80
N ALA A 147 7.63 13.09 18.06
CA ALA A 147 8.23 14.00 19.03
C ALA A 147 9.75 13.77 19.13
N GLU A 148 10.18 12.50 19.07
CA GLU A 148 11.56 12.06 19.21
C GLU A 148 12.42 12.28 17.95
N ALA A 149 11.81 12.45 16.78
CA ALA A 149 12.54 12.78 15.54
C ALA A 149 12.56 14.29 15.24
N GLY A 150 12.22 15.16 16.19
CA GLY A 150 12.19 16.61 15.98
C GLY A 150 10.82 17.16 15.58
N GLY A 151 9.74 16.44 15.89
CA GLY A 151 8.37 16.93 15.71
C GLY A 151 7.79 16.77 14.30
N TRP A 152 8.41 15.97 13.43
CA TRP A 152 7.86 15.72 12.09
C TRP A 152 6.51 15.01 12.14
N GLN A 153 5.63 15.40 11.24
CA GLN A 153 4.38 14.69 10.99
C GLN A 153 4.67 13.33 10.37
N VAL A 154 4.14 12.27 10.97
CA VAL A 154 4.21 10.91 10.43
C VAL A 154 2.95 10.65 9.62
N TRP A 155 3.16 10.07 8.44
CA TRP A 155 2.11 9.81 7.47
C TRP A 155 1.97 8.31 7.21
N HIS A 156 0.77 7.91 6.78
CA HIS A 156 0.50 6.58 6.25
C HIS A 156 -0.17 6.71 4.88
N SER A 157 0.34 5.97 3.90
CA SER A 157 -0.26 5.95 2.57
C SER A 157 -1.48 5.03 2.58
N GLY A 158 -2.66 5.60 2.38
CA GLY A 158 -3.88 4.89 1.98
C GLY A 158 -4.16 5.04 0.47
N MET A 159 -3.15 5.45 -0.30
CA MET A 159 -3.24 5.63 -1.74
C MET A 159 -3.34 4.27 -2.43
N ALA A 160 -4.18 4.17 -3.47
CA ALA A 160 -4.37 2.94 -4.18
C ALA A 160 -4.39 3.08 -5.69
N VAL A 161 -3.87 2.03 -6.34
CA VAL A 161 -4.18 1.72 -7.73
C VAL A 161 -5.45 0.89 -7.72
N LEU A 162 -6.47 1.37 -8.44
CA LEU A 162 -7.74 0.67 -8.57
C LEU A 162 -7.87 0.14 -10.00
N ALA A 163 -8.37 -1.08 -10.15
CA ALA A 163 -8.74 -1.64 -11.45
C ALA A 163 -10.26 -1.44 -11.66
N LEU A 164 -10.63 -0.61 -12.63
CA LEU A 164 -12.03 -0.34 -12.95
C LEU A 164 -12.70 -1.56 -13.58
N MET A 165 -13.90 -1.90 -13.11
CA MET A 165 -14.68 -2.99 -13.67
C MET A 165 -16.16 -2.66 -13.78
N LYS A 166 -16.84 -3.39 -14.66
CA LYS A 166 -18.28 -3.31 -14.85
C LYS A 166 -18.92 -4.58 -14.30
N ILE A 167 -19.77 -4.42 -13.29
CA ILE A 167 -20.55 -5.50 -12.68
C ILE A 167 -22.00 -5.36 -13.17
N GLY A 168 -22.54 -6.43 -13.77
CA GLY A 168 -23.96 -6.52 -14.14
C GLY A 168 -24.35 -6.03 -15.55
N GLY A 169 -23.66 -6.48 -16.61
CA GLY A 169 -24.12 -6.32 -18.00
C GLY A 169 -24.46 -7.68 -18.63
N ARG A 170 -25.52 -7.75 -19.45
CA ARG A 170 -25.59 -8.78 -20.51
C ARG A 170 -24.57 -8.43 -21.58
N GLU A 171 -23.94 -9.46 -22.16
CA GLU A 171 -23.07 -9.35 -23.35
C GLU A 171 -23.75 -8.57 -24.48
#